data_AF-A0A1G2ZB49-F1
#
_entry.id   AF-A0A1G2ZB49-F1
#
_cell.length_a   1.000
_cell.length_b   1.000
_cell.length_c   1.000
_cell.angle_alpha   90.00
_cell.angle_beta   90.00
_cell.angle_gamma   90.00
#
_symmetry.space_group_name_H-M   'P 1'
#
loop_
_entity.id
_entity.type
_entity.pdbx_description
1 polymer ?
#
loop_
_entity_poly.entity_id
_entity_poly.type
_entity_poly.pdbx_seq_one_letter_code
_entity_poly.pdbx_strand_id
1 'polypeptide(L)'
;MSFKAEVKASLGWNWNDGAVDNNRLDFAVALPGGNGEGQAEAVWHVEDQTLLDATSIIFDLTELSRTVFGDTVTVTFLTVKALLIVNRSTDGGELVVGNAPADWWSEPFGADGDRVIVPPDSPLLLANRQEGWDVDNASRNLQLAAIGGDVTYSMAIVGTTTAPGSGSGSGSGA
;
A
#
# COMPACT_ATOMS: atom_id res chain seq x y z
N MET A 1 15.91 1.62 -16.94
CA MET A 1 15.53 1.17 -15.60
C MET A 1 14.38 0.20 -15.74
N SER A 2 14.42 -0.99 -15.13
CA SER A 2 13.29 -1.95 -15.19
C SER A 2 12.69 -2.08 -13.81
N PHE A 3 11.43 -1.66 -13.66
CA PHE A 3 10.64 -1.90 -12.45
C PHE A 3 9.95 -3.27 -12.55
N LYS A 4 9.91 -4.01 -11.44
CA LYS A 4 9.10 -5.22 -11.27
C LYS A 4 8.60 -5.27 -9.85
N ALA A 5 7.30 -5.48 -9.68
CA ALA A 5 6.69 -5.77 -8.40
C ALA A 5 5.85 -7.03 -8.48
N GLU A 6 5.49 -7.58 -7.32
CA GLU A 6 4.65 -8.76 -7.20
C GLU A 6 3.71 -8.58 -6.02
N VAL A 7 2.46 -8.97 -6.20
CA VAL A 7 1.46 -9.03 -5.13
C VAL A 7 1.16 -10.50 -4.85
N LYS A 8 1.30 -10.91 -3.58
CA LYS A 8 1.06 -12.28 -3.12
C LYS A 8 0.20 -12.28 -1.86
N ALA A 9 -0.85 -13.10 -1.87
CA ALA A 9 -1.67 -13.42 -0.71
C ALA A 9 -1.91 -14.94 -0.67
N SER A 10 -1.87 -15.53 0.51
CA SER A 10 -2.09 -16.97 0.67
C SER A 10 -2.70 -17.24 2.05
N LEU A 11 -3.73 -18.10 2.08
CA LEU A 11 -4.32 -18.61 3.31
C LEU A 11 -4.48 -20.12 3.17
N GLY A 12 -3.80 -20.88 4.02
CA GLY A 12 -3.89 -22.34 4.07
C GLY A 12 -4.58 -22.83 5.32
N TRP A 13 -5.25 -23.98 5.25
CA TRP A 13 -5.88 -24.62 6.39
C TRP A 13 -5.71 -26.14 6.35
N ASN A 14 -5.72 -26.73 7.54
CA ASN A 14 -5.82 -28.17 7.75
C ASN A 14 -6.86 -28.40 8.84
N TRP A 15 -7.91 -29.13 8.49
CA TRP A 15 -9.02 -29.43 9.37
C TRP A 15 -9.35 -30.92 9.33
N ASN A 16 -9.64 -31.49 10.51
CA ASN A 16 -9.97 -32.90 10.67
C ASN A 16 -11.01 -33.08 11.79
N ASP A 17 -12.22 -33.51 11.42
CA ASP A 17 -13.31 -33.85 12.34
C ASP A 17 -13.87 -35.27 12.11
N GLY A 18 -13.13 -36.10 11.36
CA GLY A 18 -13.62 -37.35 10.78
C GLY A 18 -13.59 -37.33 9.24
N ALA A 19 -13.68 -36.15 8.63
CA ALA A 19 -13.23 -35.88 7.27
C ALA A 19 -12.01 -34.96 7.28
N VAL A 20 -11.11 -35.08 6.29
CA VAL A 20 -9.91 -34.24 6.17
C VAL A 20 -10.12 -33.21 5.08
N ASP A 21 -9.99 -31.93 5.43
CA ASP A 21 -9.81 -30.82 4.47
C ASP A 21 -8.43 -30.20 4.67
N ASN A 22 -7.59 -30.30 3.65
CA ASN A 22 -6.26 -29.72 3.63
C ASN A 22 -6.10 -28.96 2.32
N ASN A 23 -6.35 -27.66 2.39
CA ASN A 23 -6.46 -26.84 1.20
C ASN A 23 -5.92 -25.43 1.45
N ARG A 24 -5.86 -24.63 0.38
CA ARG A 24 -5.30 -23.31 0.38
C ARG A 24 -5.97 -22.44 -0.67
N LEU A 25 -6.11 -21.16 -0.35
CA LEU A 25 -6.45 -20.12 -1.30
C LEU A 25 -5.19 -19.28 -1.56
N ASP A 26 -4.78 -19.21 -2.82
CA ASP A 26 -3.60 -18.46 -3.26
C ASP A 26 -3.97 -17.38 -4.28
N PHE A 27 -3.32 -16.24 -4.17
CA PHE A 27 -3.29 -15.18 -5.17
C PHE A 27 -1.84 -14.73 -5.35
N ALA A 28 -1.33 -14.78 -6.59
CA ALA A 28 0.00 -14.32 -6.92
C ALA A 28 0.00 -13.70 -8.32
N VAL A 29 0.46 -12.45 -8.42
CA VAL A 29 0.50 -11.75 -9.70
C VAL A 29 1.69 -10.80 -9.77
N ALA A 30 2.37 -10.81 -10.92
CA ALA A 30 3.40 -9.83 -11.23
C ALA A 30 2.77 -8.54 -11.76
N LEU A 31 3.33 -7.41 -11.34
CA LEU A 31 3.08 -6.09 -11.92
C LEU A 31 4.27 -5.75 -12.83
N PRO A 32 4.14 -5.93 -14.16
CA PRO A 32 5.15 -5.46 -15.09
C PRO A 32 5.34 -3.94 -15.00
N GLY A 33 6.55 -3.50 -15.34
CA GLY A 33 6.90 -2.08 -15.43
C GLY A 33 6.03 -1.34 -16.47
N GLY A 34 5.44 -0.22 -16.07
CA GLY A 34 4.64 0.66 -16.93
C GLY A 34 3.52 1.33 -16.15
N ASN A 35 2.77 2.20 -16.83
CA ASN A 35 1.74 3.06 -16.21
C ASN A 35 0.31 2.74 -16.68
N GLY A 36 0.11 1.61 -17.38
CA GLY A 36 -1.21 1.15 -17.81
C GLY A 36 -1.90 0.20 -16.83
N GLU A 37 -3.00 -0.40 -17.29
CA GLU A 37 -3.74 -1.43 -16.54
C GLU A 37 -2.84 -2.63 -16.20
N GLY A 38 -2.88 -3.07 -14.94
CA GLY A 38 -2.07 -4.20 -14.49
C GLY A 38 -0.57 -3.91 -14.41
N GLN A 39 -0.14 -2.64 -14.55
CA GLN A 39 1.25 -2.22 -14.51
C GLN A 39 1.52 -1.29 -13.31
N ALA A 40 2.79 -1.18 -12.94
CA ALA A 40 3.27 -0.18 -11.99
C ALA A 40 4.70 0.22 -12.34
N GLU A 41 5.14 1.41 -11.93
CA GLU A 41 6.51 1.89 -12.18
C GLU A 41 7.20 2.46 -10.94
N ALA A 42 6.50 2.56 -9.81
CA ALA A 42 7.04 3.15 -8.60
C ALA A 42 6.73 2.34 -7.34
N VAL A 43 7.62 2.50 -6.36
CA VAL A 43 7.49 1.96 -5.02
C VAL A 43 7.99 2.98 -4.00
N TRP A 44 7.26 3.11 -2.92
CA TRP A 44 7.71 3.77 -1.70
C TRP A 44 7.51 2.81 -0.51
N HIS A 45 8.42 2.84 0.46
CA HIS A 45 8.31 1.99 1.65
C HIS A 45 9.03 2.62 2.85
N VAL A 46 8.59 2.20 4.02
CA VAL A 46 9.23 2.42 5.32
C VAL A 46 9.24 1.13 6.12
N GLU A 47 10.27 0.96 6.95
CA GLU A 47 10.45 -0.23 7.77
C GLU A 47 10.64 0.16 9.24
N ASP A 48 10.03 -0.63 10.12
CA ASP A 48 10.22 -0.59 11.58
C ASP A 48 10.08 0.82 12.16
N GLN A 49 9.06 1.55 11.69
CA GLN A 49 8.68 2.86 12.21
C GLN A 49 7.87 2.70 13.48
N THR A 50 8.11 3.56 14.47
CA THR A 50 7.34 3.60 15.71
C THR A 50 6.36 4.75 15.68
N LEU A 51 5.10 4.46 15.98
CA LEU A 51 4.03 5.42 16.21
C LEU A 51 3.59 5.29 17.67
N LEU A 52 3.70 6.39 18.43
CA LEU A 52 3.38 6.38 19.86
C LEU A 52 1.86 6.27 20.09
N ASP A 53 1.45 5.67 21.19
CA ASP A 53 0.03 5.56 21.56
C ASP A 53 -0.69 6.92 21.52
N ALA A 54 -1.94 6.90 21.07
CA ALA A 54 -2.78 8.07 20.87
C ALA A 54 -2.21 9.13 19.92
N THR A 55 -1.23 8.77 19.09
CA THR A 55 -0.71 9.62 18.01
C THR A 55 -1.11 9.09 16.64
N SER A 56 -1.05 9.99 15.66
CA SER A 56 -1.28 9.64 14.27
C SER A 56 -0.31 10.37 13.35
N ILE A 57 -0.06 9.77 12.20
CA ILE A 57 0.72 10.33 11.12
C ILE A 57 -0.12 10.31 9.83
N ILE A 58 0.05 11.33 9.01
CA ILE A 58 -0.56 11.41 7.68
C ILE A 58 0.55 11.28 6.65
N PHE A 59 0.34 10.35 5.72
CA PHE A 59 1.15 10.19 4.52
C PHE A 59 0.44 10.87 3.37
N ASP A 60 1.03 11.96 2.86
CA ASP A 60 0.61 12.55 1.60
C ASP A 60 1.20 11.71 0.45
N LEU A 61 0.34 10.95 -0.24
CA LEU A 61 0.72 10.06 -1.33
C LEU A 61 1.29 10.80 -2.55
N THR A 62 1.17 12.13 -2.60
CA THR A 62 1.76 12.99 -3.63
C THR A 62 3.15 13.51 -3.26
N GLU A 63 3.58 13.37 -2.00
CA GLU A 63 4.85 13.92 -1.49
C GLU A 63 5.62 12.92 -0.59
N LEU A 64 5.63 11.64 -0.98
CA LEU A 64 6.31 10.61 -0.19
C LEU A 64 7.82 10.67 -0.38
N SER A 65 8.54 11.20 0.61
CA SER A 65 9.99 11.29 0.58
C SER A 65 10.68 10.07 1.19
N ARG A 66 11.87 9.74 0.70
CA ARG A 66 12.80 8.80 1.33
C ARG A 66 14.24 9.19 1.02
N THR A 67 15.16 8.87 1.93
CA THR A 67 16.60 9.07 1.68
C THR A 67 17.21 7.82 1.05
N VAL A 68 17.87 7.99 -0.08
CA VAL A 68 18.57 6.93 -0.81
C VAL A 68 19.98 7.44 -1.13
N PHE A 69 21.01 6.78 -0.58
CA PHE A 69 22.41 7.19 -0.73
C PHE A 69 22.73 8.64 -0.32
N GLY A 70 21.97 9.19 0.62
CA GLY A 70 22.12 10.57 1.10
C GLY A 70 21.30 11.61 0.33
N ASP A 71 20.69 11.22 -0.79
CA ASP A 71 19.77 12.06 -1.54
C ASP A 71 18.33 11.84 -1.11
N THR A 72 17.54 12.90 -1.05
CA THR A 72 16.09 12.80 -0.85
C THR A 72 15.41 12.56 -2.19
N VAL A 73 14.71 11.43 -2.30
CA VAL A 73 13.86 11.09 -3.44
C VAL A 73 12.41 11.23 -3.02
N THR A 74 11.65 12.04 -3.73
CA THR A 74 10.20 12.17 -3.56
C THR A 74 9.47 11.33 -4.60
N VAL A 75 8.48 10.56 -4.16
CA VAL A 75 7.56 9.79 -4.99
C VAL A 75 6.20 10.47 -4.94
N THR A 76 5.67 10.83 -6.11
CA THR A 76 4.34 11.42 -6.29
C THR A 76 3.47 10.40 -7.01
N PHE A 77 2.66 9.66 -6.26
CA PHE A 77 1.74 8.69 -6.88
C PHE A 77 0.59 9.41 -7.59
N LEU A 78 0.22 8.89 -8.76
CA LEU A 78 -1.04 9.20 -9.44
C LEU A 78 -2.06 8.07 -9.24
N THR A 79 -1.59 6.82 -9.12
CA THR A 79 -2.43 5.69 -8.74
C THR A 79 -1.67 4.78 -7.79
N VAL A 80 -2.37 4.13 -6.87
CA VAL A 80 -1.86 3.05 -6.04
C VAL A 80 -2.47 1.73 -6.48
N LYS A 81 -1.63 0.73 -6.77
CA LYS A 81 -2.03 -0.62 -7.17
C LYS A 81 -2.04 -1.60 -6.00
N ALA A 82 -1.17 -1.38 -5.01
CA ALA A 82 -1.09 -2.20 -3.81
C ALA A 82 -0.56 -1.40 -2.61
N LEU A 83 -1.11 -1.71 -1.45
CA LEU A 83 -0.67 -1.26 -0.14
C LEU A 83 -0.48 -2.48 0.76
N LEU A 84 0.71 -2.67 1.30
CA LEU A 84 0.99 -3.61 2.37
C LEU A 84 1.37 -2.83 3.62
N ILE A 85 0.64 -3.07 4.71
CA ILE A 85 0.98 -2.60 6.05
C ILE A 85 1.13 -3.82 6.95
N VAL A 86 2.15 -3.84 7.79
CA VAL A 86 2.34 -4.87 8.81
C VAL A 86 2.49 -4.18 10.15
N ASN A 87 1.57 -4.48 11.08
CA ASN A 87 1.77 -4.15 12.48
C ASN A 87 2.73 -5.20 13.06
N ARG A 88 3.93 -4.75 13.44
CA ARG A 88 5.03 -5.56 13.98
C ARG A 88 5.12 -5.49 15.50
N SER A 89 4.20 -4.79 16.17
CA SER A 89 4.12 -4.85 17.64
C SER A 89 3.83 -6.29 18.08
N THR A 90 4.54 -6.75 19.10
CA THR A 90 4.36 -8.10 19.68
C THR A 90 3.34 -8.12 20.80
N ASP A 91 3.23 -7.02 21.56
CA ASP A 91 2.35 -6.91 22.73
C ASP A 91 1.54 -5.60 22.68
N GLY A 92 0.25 -5.70 22.39
CA GLY A 92 -0.66 -4.54 22.34
C GLY A 92 -0.40 -3.59 21.16
N GLY A 93 -1.10 -2.46 21.14
CA GLY A 93 -1.04 -1.49 20.05
C GLY A 93 -1.76 -1.94 18.78
N GLU A 94 -2.91 -1.35 18.51
CA GLU A 94 -3.65 -1.54 17.27
C GLU A 94 -3.32 -0.39 16.30
N LEU A 95 -3.07 -0.74 15.04
CA LEU A 95 -2.85 0.24 13.99
C LEU A 95 -4.15 0.50 13.25
N VAL A 96 -4.67 1.70 13.36
CA VAL A 96 -5.83 2.17 12.61
C VAL A 96 -5.35 2.76 11.30
N VAL A 97 -5.88 2.27 10.18
CA VAL A 97 -5.53 2.67 8.82
C VAL A 97 -6.72 3.34 8.15
N GLY A 98 -6.53 4.55 7.63
CA GLY A 98 -7.56 5.37 6.98
C GLY A 98 -8.07 6.51 7.86
N ASN A 99 -9.19 7.12 7.47
CA ASN A 99 -9.87 8.20 8.19
C ASN A 99 -9.06 9.49 8.38
N ALA A 100 -8.32 9.90 7.34
CA ALA A 100 -7.64 11.19 7.32
C ALA A 100 -8.65 12.36 7.46
N PRO A 101 -8.29 13.46 8.14
CA PRO A 101 -9.22 14.55 8.43
C PRO A 101 -9.59 15.40 7.20
N ALA A 102 -8.78 15.36 6.13
CA ALA A 102 -8.98 16.09 4.88
C ALA A 102 -8.28 15.36 3.74
N ASP A 103 -8.70 15.64 2.50
CA ASP A 103 -8.18 15.08 1.24
C ASP A 103 -7.94 13.56 1.32
N TRP A 104 -8.87 12.85 1.94
CA TRP A 104 -8.66 11.47 2.33
C TRP A 104 -8.68 10.54 1.12
N TRP A 105 -7.63 9.76 1.00
CA TRP A 105 -7.58 8.59 0.14
C TRP A 105 -8.45 7.42 0.67
N SER A 106 -9.77 7.48 0.40
CA SER A 106 -10.80 6.61 1.01
C SER A 106 -11.20 5.40 0.17
N GLU A 107 -10.96 5.41 -1.14
CA GLU A 107 -11.40 4.34 -2.07
C GLU A 107 -11.09 2.90 -1.65
N PRO A 108 -9.88 2.55 -1.15
CA PRO A 108 -9.60 1.18 -0.72
C PRO A 108 -10.37 0.75 0.53
N PHE A 109 -11.01 1.68 1.25
CA PHE A 109 -11.75 1.44 2.50
C PHE A 109 -13.28 1.48 2.30
N GLY A 110 -13.77 1.98 1.17
CA GLY A 110 -15.19 2.00 0.81
C GLY A 110 -15.76 3.41 0.74
N ALA A 111 -15.78 4.13 1.86
CA ALA A 111 -16.30 5.49 1.94
C ALA A 111 -15.55 6.37 2.95
N ASP A 112 -15.81 7.67 2.87
CA ASP A 112 -15.35 8.65 3.85
C ASP A 112 -15.96 8.34 5.24
N GLY A 113 -15.12 7.83 6.12
CA GLY A 113 -15.33 7.55 7.55
C GLY A 113 -14.80 6.16 7.92
N ASP A 114 -14.68 5.29 6.91
CA ASP A 114 -14.29 3.90 7.04
C ASP A 114 -12.80 3.72 7.36
N ARG A 115 -12.50 2.73 8.19
CA ARG A 115 -11.13 2.44 8.60
C ARG A 115 -10.98 0.97 8.89
N VAL A 116 -9.75 0.50 8.76
CA VAL A 116 -9.38 -0.87 9.09
C VAL A 116 -8.47 -0.84 10.30
N ILE A 117 -8.72 -1.75 11.24
CA ILE A 117 -7.82 -2.00 12.36
C ILE A 117 -6.91 -3.15 11.97
N VAL A 118 -5.60 -2.96 12.13
CA VAL A 118 -4.57 -3.98 11.96
C VAL A 118 -4.04 -4.32 13.36
N PRO A 119 -4.47 -5.46 13.93
CA PRO A 119 -4.04 -5.90 15.26
C PRO A 119 -2.53 -6.14 15.33
N PRO A 120 -1.97 -6.33 16.54
CA PRO A 120 -0.58 -6.76 16.71
C PRO A 120 -0.24 -8.01 15.87
N ASP A 121 1.00 -8.09 15.40
CA ASP A 121 1.53 -9.20 14.59
C ASP A 121 0.65 -9.57 13.38
N SER A 122 0.02 -8.58 12.74
CA SER A 122 -0.93 -8.81 11.65
C SER A 122 -0.63 -7.97 10.40
N PRO A 123 -0.84 -8.53 9.20
CA PRO A 123 -0.76 -7.79 7.95
C PRO A 123 -2.12 -7.27 7.48
N LEU A 124 -2.10 -6.15 6.75
CA LEU A 124 -3.16 -5.69 5.86
C LEU A 124 -2.58 -5.53 4.46
N LEU A 125 -3.08 -6.34 3.52
CA LEU A 125 -2.78 -6.23 2.11
C LEU A 125 -4.03 -5.79 1.35
N LEU A 126 -3.97 -4.62 0.73
CA LEU A 126 -4.97 -4.13 -0.20
C LEU A 126 -4.37 -4.13 -1.60
N ALA A 127 -5.07 -4.69 -2.58
CA ALA A 127 -4.63 -4.68 -3.97
C ALA A 127 -5.79 -4.41 -4.95
N ASN A 128 -5.59 -3.44 -5.84
CA ASN A 128 -6.41 -3.19 -7.01
C ASN A 128 -5.48 -3.14 -8.23
N ARG A 129 -5.10 -4.32 -8.74
CA ARG A 129 -4.02 -4.41 -9.74
C ARG A 129 -4.38 -3.78 -11.08
N GLN A 130 -5.64 -3.83 -11.48
CA GLN A 130 -6.05 -3.46 -12.83
C GLN A 130 -6.03 -1.93 -12.94
N GLU A 131 -7.00 -1.27 -12.32
CA GLU A 131 -7.17 0.17 -12.39
C GLU A 131 -6.34 0.88 -11.32
N GLY A 132 -6.21 0.29 -10.13
CA GLY A 132 -5.66 1.00 -8.98
C GLY A 132 -6.68 1.94 -8.36
N TRP A 133 -6.25 2.64 -7.33
CA TRP A 133 -6.99 3.75 -6.74
C TRP A 133 -6.31 5.05 -7.10
N ASP A 134 -7.09 6.03 -7.50
CA ASP A 134 -6.57 7.31 -7.92
C ASP A 134 -5.99 8.08 -6.71
N VAL A 135 -4.95 8.86 -7.00
CA VAL A 135 -4.33 9.79 -6.06
C VAL A 135 -4.34 11.18 -6.70
N ASP A 136 -5.00 12.12 -6.05
CA ASP A 136 -5.09 13.50 -6.50
C ASP A 136 -5.15 14.49 -5.31
N ASN A 137 -5.36 15.77 -5.59
CA ASN A 137 -5.39 16.78 -4.52
C ASN A 137 -6.56 16.62 -3.53
N ALA A 138 -7.64 15.94 -3.91
CA ALA A 138 -8.79 15.67 -3.05
C ALA A 138 -8.73 14.28 -2.39
N SER A 139 -7.85 13.40 -2.87
CA SER A 139 -7.71 12.01 -2.43
C SER A 139 -6.22 11.61 -2.39
N ARG A 140 -5.52 11.99 -1.31
CA ARG A 140 -4.05 11.76 -1.17
C ARG A 140 -3.58 11.44 0.23
N ASN A 141 -4.39 11.68 1.25
CA ASN A 141 -3.97 11.51 2.62
C ASN A 141 -4.33 10.11 3.12
N LEU A 142 -3.30 9.30 3.39
CA LEU A 142 -3.41 8.04 4.13
C LEU A 142 -2.99 8.28 5.58
N GLN A 143 -3.93 8.18 6.52
CA GLN A 143 -3.62 8.30 7.95
C GLN A 143 -3.34 6.92 8.57
N LEU A 144 -2.31 6.86 9.42
CA LEU A 144 -2.09 5.79 10.37
C LEU A 144 -2.21 6.35 11.79
N ALA A 145 -2.93 5.66 12.68
CA ALA A 145 -3.04 6.03 14.09
C ALA A 145 -2.79 4.82 15.00
N ALA A 146 -2.07 5.02 16.10
CA ALA A 146 -1.84 4.00 17.11
C ALA A 146 -2.85 4.17 18.24
N ILE A 147 -3.49 3.07 18.65
CA ILE A 147 -4.41 3.03 19.80
C ILE A 147 -4.10 1.83 20.69
N GLY A 148 -4.27 1.99 22.01
CA GLY A 148 -4.11 0.89 22.95
C GLY A 148 -2.66 0.42 23.12
N GLY A 149 -1.70 1.29 22.81
CA GLY A 149 -0.27 1.03 22.90
C GLY A 149 0.53 1.57 21.72
N ASP A 150 1.85 1.64 21.87
CA ASP A 150 2.76 2.00 20.79
C ASP A 150 2.72 0.95 19.68
N VAL A 151 2.78 1.41 18.43
CA VAL A 151 2.81 0.54 17.26
C VAL A 151 4.17 0.62 16.57
N THR A 152 4.82 -0.52 16.37
CA THR A 152 5.90 -0.65 15.38
C THR A 152 5.30 -1.17 14.08
N TYR A 153 5.51 -0.50 12.96
CA TYR A 153 4.95 -0.91 11.68
C TYR A 153 5.93 -0.79 10.52
N SER A 154 5.61 -1.51 9.46
CA SER A 154 6.24 -1.37 8.15
C SER A 154 5.18 -1.23 7.07
N MET A 155 5.49 -0.47 6.04
CA MET A 155 4.56 -0.17 4.96
C MET A 155 5.25 -0.12 3.62
N ALA A 156 4.62 -0.66 2.59
CA ALA A 156 5.03 -0.54 1.20
C ALA A 156 3.83 -0.18 0.33
N ILE A 157 4.06 0.73 -0.61
CA ILE A 157 3.08 1.25 -1.56
C ILE A 157 3.65 1.07 -2.96
N VAL A 158 2.88 0.43 -3.85
CA VAL A 158 3.24 0.21 -5.25
C VAL A 158 2.19 0.88 -6.12
N GLY A 159 2.63 1.58 -7.17
CA GLY A 159 1.73 2.40 -7.97
C GLY A 159 2.37 2.99 -9.22
N THR A 160 1.66 3.94 -9.82
CA THR A 160 2.12 4.72 -10.97
C THR A 160 2.36 6.17 -10.58
N THR A 161 3.30 6.83 -11.27
CA THR A 161 3.63 8.25 -11.06
C THR A 161 3.46 9.07 -12.34
N THR A 162 3.04 8.42 -13.43
CA THR A 162 2.82 9.03 -14.74
C THR A 162 1.49 8.60 -15.33
N ALA A 163 0.86 9.48 -16.09
CA ALA A 163 -0.42 9.16 -16.74
C ALA A 163 -0.22 8.13 -17.87
N PRO A 164 -1.21 7.24 -18.11
CA PRO A 164 -1.16 6.26 -19.20
C PRO A 164 -0.89 6.93 -20.55
N GLY A 165 0.03 6.36 -21.35
CA GLY A 165 0.28 6.82 -22.73
C GLY A 165 1.25 8.00 -22.90
N SER A 166 1.94 8.43 -21.83
CA SER A 166 2.97 9.48 -21.87
C SER A 166 4.30 9.08 -22.57
N GLY A 167 4.31 7.95 -23.29
CA GLY A 167 5.46 7.49 -24.07
C GLY A 167 5.69 8.37 -25.31
N SER A 168 6.68 9.25 -25.24
CA SER A 168 7.08 10.14 -26.34
C SER A 168 7.55 9.31 -27.55
N GLY A 169 6.66 9.11 -28.53
CA GLY A 169 7.01 8.52 -29.82
C GLY A 169 7.83 9.48 -30.66
N SER A 170 9.16 9.36 -30.64
CA SER A 170 10.03 10.03 -31.60
C SER A 170 9.97 9.31 -32.94
N GLY A 171 8.99 9.66 -33.77
CA GLY A 171 8.97 9.29 -35.18
C GLY A 171 9.91 10.19 -35.96
N SER A 172 11.09 9.69 -36.32
CA SER A 172 11.88 10.28 -37.41
C SER A 172 11.45 9.62 -38.72
N GLY A 173 10.70 10.38 -39.52
CA GLY A 173 10.38 10.04 -40.90
C GLY A 173 11.64 9.94 -41.76
N ALA A 174 11.55 9.07 -42.76
CA ALA A 174 12.57 8.78 -43.77
C ALA A 174 12.89 9.98 -44.68
#